data_AF-A0A3L6L6A4-F1
#
_entry.id   AF-A0A3L6L6A4-F1
#
_cell.length_a   1.000
_cell.length_b   1.000
_cell.length_c   1.000
_cell.angle_alpha   90.00
_cell.angle_beta   90.00
_cell.angle_gamma   90.00
#
_symmetry.space_group_name_H-M   'P 1'
#
loop_
_entity.id
_entity.type
_entity.pdbx_description
1 polymer ?
#
loop_
_entity_poly.entity_id
_entity_poly.type
_entity_poly.pdbx_seq_one_letter_code
_entity_poly.pdbx_strand_id
1 'polypeptide(L)'
;MSRSVRNDSIPPRARVLIVDDFIGTGSTMLAALRLADIVAAQVVEVLTVCDVASLGGIKIIRESDDEIFKETPIFTLIHFKLSPREAEEQLEFVNSYITRSRL
;
A
#
# COMPACT_ATOMS: atom_id res chain seq x y z
N MET A 1 -10.58 -14.16 -3.99
CA MET A 1 -9.27 -13.91 -4.62
C MET A 1 -8.30 -14.94 -4.11
N SER A 2 -7.54 -15.64 -4.98
CA SER A 2 -6.45 -16.49 -4.49
C SER A 2 -5.30 -15.60 -4.01
N ARG A 3 -4.62 -16.04 -2.96
CA ARG A 3 -3.38 -15.45 -2.45
C ARG A 3 -2.31 -16.50 -2.66
N SER A 4 -1.23 -16.16 -3.35
CA SER A 4 -0.13 -17.09 -3.58
C SER A 4 1.20 -16.41 -3.23
N VAL A 5 2.09 -17.20 -2.65
CA VAL A 5 3.47 -16.86 -2.38
C VAL A 5 4.32 -18.01 -2.91
N ARG A 6 5.45 -17.70 -3.53
CA ARG A 6 6.38 -18.74 -3.97
C ARG A 6 7.00 -19.39 -2.73
N ASN A 7 6.94 -20.72 -2.66
CA ASN A 7 7.53 -21.48 -1.55
C ASN A 7 8.97 -21.05 -1.28
N ASP A 8 9.31 -20.99 0.01
CA ASP A 8 10.65 -20.68 0.52
C ASP A 8 11.22 -19.30 0.10
N SER A 9 10.40 -18.41 -0.45
CA SER A 9 10.84 -17.04 -0.78
C SER A 9 11.14 -16.19 0.46
N ILE A 10 10.49 -16.52 1.57
CA ILE A 10 10.68 -15.86 2.87
C ILE A 10 10.73 -16.94 3.95
N PRO A 11 11.83 -17.05 4.70
CA PRO A 11 11.92 -17.98 5.82
C PRO A 11 10.92 -17.61 6.94
N PRO A 12 10.34 -18.60 7.65
CA PRO A 12 9.57 -18.33 8.85
C PRO A 12 10.36 -17.48 9.86
N ARG A 13 9.67 -16.55 10.53
CA ARG A 13 10.23 -15.60 11.50
C ARG A 13 11.24 -14.60 10.92
N ALA A 14 11.42 -14.57 9.60
CA ALA A 14 12.22 -13.51 8.97
C ALA A 14 11.62 -12.15 9.29
N ARG A 15 12.47 -11.19 9.64
CA ARG A 15 12.08 -9.80 9.85
C ARG A 15 12.02 -9.12 8.49
N VAL A 16 10.85 -8.67 8.09
CA VAL A 16 10.62 -8.10 6.76
C VAL A 16 10.13 -6.66 6.85
N LEU A 17 10.66 -5.84 5.95
CA LEU A 17 10.14 -4.51 5.62
C LEU A 17 9.34 -4.66 4.33
N ILE A 18 8.07 -4.26 4.33
CA ILE A 18 7.27 -4.22 3.10
C ILE A 18 7.38 -2.81 2.52
N VAL A 19 7.76 -2.71 1.25
CA VAL A 19 7.97 -1.43 0.56
C VAL A 19 7.10 -1.37 -0.68
N ASP A 20 6.47 -0.21 -0.92
CA ASP A 20 5.76 0.10 -2.17
C ASP A 20 5.97 1.56 -2.56
N ASP A 21 5.66 1.94 -3.80
CA ASP A 21 5.76 3.34 -4.22
C ASP A 21 4.70 4.22 -3.55
N PHE A 22 3.47 3.72 -3.46
CA PHE A 22 2.31 4.51 -3.04
C PHE A 22 1.20 3.68 -2.37
N ILE A 23 0.60 4.21 -1.31
CA ILE A 23 -0.63 3.66 -0.69
C ILE A 23 -1.87 4.45 -1.14
N GLY A 24 -2.64 3.85 -2.04
CA GLY A 24 -3.97 4.33 -2.46
C GLY A 24 -5.10 3.81 -1.58
N THR A 25 -5.86 2.82 -2.07
CA THR A 25 -6.93 2.16 -1.32
C THR A 25 -6.42 1.14 -0.29
N GLY A 26 -5.10 0.88 -0.25
CA GLY A 26 -4.49 -0.06 0.68
C GLY A 26 -4.61 -1.54 0.30
N SER A 27 -5.33 -1.90 -0.77
CA SER A 27 -5.58 -3.30 -1.16
C SER A 27 -4.29 -4.10 -1.44
N THR A 28 -3.33 -3.50 -2.15
CA THR A 28 -2.03 -4.13 -2.46
C THR A 28 -1.24 -4.39 -1.17
N MET A 29 -1.14 -3.38 -0.32
CA MET A 29 -0.43 -3.48 0.95
C MET A 29 -1.06 -4.52 1.89
N LEU A 30 -2.39 -4.54 1.98
CA LEU A 30 -3.11 -5.53 2.77
C LEU A 30 -2.87 -6.95 2.25
N ALA A 31 -2.85 -7.14 0.93
CA ALA A 31 -2.49 -8.44 0.35
C ALA A 31 -1.06 -8.84 0.72
N ALA A 32 -0.10 -7.93 0.68
CA ALA A 32 1.29 -8.20 1.09
C ALA A 32 1.40 -8.58 2.58
N LEU A 33 0.71 -7.86 3.47
CA LEU A 33 0.64 -8.17 4.90
C LEU A 33 0.08 -9.58 5.15
N ARG A 34 -0.99 -9.95 4.45
CA ARG A 34 -1.58 -11.30 4.52
C ARG A 34 -0.64 -12.39 4.01
N LEU A 35 0.13 -12.12 2.95
CA LEU A 35 1.12 -13.07 2.45
C LEU A 35 2.28 -13.25 3.44
N ALA A 36 2.74 -12.18 4.08
CA ALA A 36 3.76 -12.23 5.13
C ALA A 36 3.28 -13.04 6.34
N ASP A 37 2.02 -12.87 6.74
CA ASP A 37 1.39 -13.65 7.82
C ASP A 37 1.30 -15.15 7.46
N ILE A 38 0.87 -15.49 6.24
CA ILE A 38 0.79 -16.88 5.75
C ILE A 38 2.15 -17.61 5.85
N VAL A 39 3.26 -16.92 5.60
CA VAL A 39 4.62 -17.51 5.68
C VAL A 39 5.26 -17.34 7.07
N ALA A 40 4.50 -16.87 8.06
CA ALA A 40 4.96 -16.60 9.42
C ALA A 40 6.15 -15.63 9.48
N ALA A 41 6.24 -14.66 8.56
CA ALA A 41 7.22 -13.59 8.62
C ALA A 41 6.82 -12.53 9.64
N GLN A 42 7.80 -11.90 10.27
CA GLN A 42 7.58 -10.79 11.18
C GLN A 42 7.71 -9.48 10.40
N VAL A 43 6.57 -8.87 10.05
CA VAL A 43 6.55 -7.53 9.47
C VAL A 43 7.00 -6.54 10.54
N VAL A 44 8.15 -5.90 10.30
CA VAL A 44 8.69 -4.89 11.21
C VAL A 44 7.98 -3.56 10.99
N GLU A 45 7.78 -3.20 9.73
CA GLU A 45 7.09 -1.99 9.31
C GLU A 45 6.71 -2.07 7.82
N VAL A 46 5.89 -1.13 7.40
CA VAL A 46 5.55 -0.82 6.01
C VAL A 46 6.13 0.55 5.68
N LEU A 47 6.80 0.66 4.54
CA LEU A 47 7.32 1.91 4.01
C LEU A 47 6.71 2.19 2.64
N THR A 48 6.26 3.42 2.42
CA THR A 48 5.90 3.89 1.09
C THR A 48 6.45 5.29 0.84
N VAL A 49 6.67 5.65 -0.42
CA VAL A 49 7.07 7.02 -0.73
C VAL A 49 5.93 7.97 -0.42
N CYS A 50 4.69 7.59 -0.72
CA CYS A 50 3.55 8.46 -0.50
C CYS A 50 2.23 7.74 -0.21
N ASP A 51 1.27 8.48 0.35
CA ASP A 51 -0.13 8.06 0.46
C ASP A 51 -1.07 9.20 0.06
N VAL A 52 -2.28 8.85 -0.38
CA VAL A 52 -3.35 9.81 -0.65
C VAL A 52 -4.39 9.58 0.42
N ALA A 53 -4.38 10.45 1.43
CA ALA A 53 -5.21 10.29 2.62
C ALA A 53 -6.70 10.19 2.29
N SER A 54 -7.16 10.88 1.24
CA SER A 54 -8.55 10.84 0.77
C SER A 54 -9.01 9.49 0.23
N LEU A 55 -8.08 8.59 -0.14
CA LEU A 55 -8.40 7.22 -0.56
C LEU A 55 -8.48 6.23 0.60
N GLY A 56 -8.10 6.64 1.81
CA GLY A 56 -8.35 5.89 3.04
C GLY A 56 -7.57 4.57 3.18
N GLY A 57 -6.52 4.32 2.38
CA GLY A 57 -5.83 3.04 2.39
C GLY A 57 -5.22 2.64 3.72
N ILE A 58 -4.62 3.59 4.44
CA ILE A 58 -4.08 3.33 5.78
C ILE A 58 -5.20 2.92 6.74
N LYS A 59 -6.34 3.62 6.71
CA LYS A 59 -7.52 3.29 7.54
C LYS A 59 -8.01 1.87 7.24
N ILE A 60 -8.13 1.50 5.96
CA ILE A 60 -8.53 0.16 5.53
C ILE A 60 -7.57 -0.89 6.11
N ILE A 61 -6.25 -0.68 6.05
CA ILE A 61 -5.28 -1.64 6.61
C ILE A 61 -5.49 -1.81 8.12
N ARG A 62 -5.73 -0.72 8.86
CA ARG A 62 -5.93 -0.75 10.32
C ARG A 62 -7.20 -1.46 10.75
N GLU A 63 -8.29 -1.32 9.98
CA GLU A 63 -9.62 -1.86 10.28
C GLU A 63 -9.85 -3.26 9.67
N SER A 64 -8.93 -3.73 8.83
CA SER A 64 -9.04 -5.03 8.15
C SER A 64 -8.69 -6.19 9.07
N ASP A 65 -9.19 -7.38 8.68
CA ASP A 65 -8.83 -8.68 9.26
C ASP A 65 -8.90 -8.67 10.80
N ASP A 66 -10.03 -8.26 11.36
CA ASP A 66 -10.25 -8.20 12.81
C ASP A 66 -9.16 -7.41 13.56
N GLU A 67 -8.66 -6.34 12.94
CA GLU A 67 -7.64 -5.43 13.47
C GLU A 67 -6.26 -6.08 13.71
N ILE A 68 -5.95 -7.24 13.11
CA ILE A 68 -4.66 -7.91 13.32
C ILE A 68 -3.45 -7.06 12.89
N PHE A 69 -3.63 -6.16 11.90
CA PHE A 69 -2.58 -5.26 11.40
C PHE A 69 -2.67 -3.84 11.97
N LYS A 70 -3.54 -3.62 12.97
CA LYS A 70 -3.79 -2.29 13.54
C LYS A 70 -2.55 -1.63 14.12
N GLU A 71 -1.59 -2.38 14.63
CA GLU A 71 -0.37 -1.84 15.23
C GLU A 71 0.86 -1.87 14.30
N THR A 72 0.73 -2.38 13.06
CA THR A 72 1.86 -2.44 12.11
C THR A 72 2.38 -1.04 11.78
N PRO A 73 3.63 -0.66 12.07
CA PRO A 73 4.11 0.69 11.73
C PRO A 73 4.00 0.95 10.22
N ILE A 74 3.43 2.10 9.84
CA ILE A 74 3.33 2.53 8.44
C ILE A 74 3.99 3.89 8.34
N PHE A 75 5.07 3.97 7.56
CA PHE A 75 5.80 5.20 7.29
C PHE A 75 5.55 5.62 5.84
N THR A 76 5.20 6.89 5.66
CA THR A 76 5.13 7.52 4.34
C THR A 76 6.04 8.74 4.32
N LEU A 77 6.74 8.98 3.22
CA LEU A 77 7.59 10.17 3.10
C LEU A 77 6.76 11.42 2.77
N ILE A 78 5.66 11.24 2.03
CA ILE A 78 4.78 12.31 1.56
C ILE A 78 3.32 11.93 1.80
N HIS A 79 2.63 12.75 2.58
CA HIS A 79 1.17 12.67 2.75
C HIS A 79 0.46 13.61 1.76
N PHE A 80 -0.10 13.08 0.68
CA PHE A 80 -0.90 13.88 -0.26
C PHE A 80 -2.26 14.22 0.36
N LYS A 81 -2.41 15.50 0.71
CA LYS A 81 -3.67 16.11 1.13
C LYS A 81 -4.32 16.78 -0.07
N LEU A 82 -4.89 15.98 -0.95
CA LEU A 82 -5.62 16.47 -2.12
C LEU A 82 -7.11 16.60 -1.80
N SER A 83 -7.67 17.78 -2.04
CA SER A 83 -9.12 17.90 -2.24
C SER A 83 -9.53 17.21 -3.55
N PRO A 84 -10.80 16.78 -3.69
CA PRO A 84 -11.30 16.21 -4.94
C PRO A 84 -11.04 17.10 -6.16
N ARG A 85 -11.20 18.42 -5.98
CA ARG A 85 -10.96 19.42 -7.03
C ARG A 85 -9.47 19.49 -7.43
N GLU A 86 -8.56 19.52 -6.46
CA GLU A 86 -7.12 19.53 -6.76
C GLU A 86 -6.68 18.23 -7.46
N ALA A 87 -7.29 17.10 -7.11
CA ALA A 87 -7.04 15.84 -7.81
C ALA A 87 -7.53 15.89 -9.27
N GLU A 88 -8.71 16.44 -9.53
CA GLU A 88 -9.23 16.66 -10.89
C GLU A 88 -8.34 17.61 -11.70
N GLU A 89 -7.98 18.77 -11.14
CA GLU A 89 -7.11 19.77 -11.78
C GLU A 89 -5.72 19.18 -12.10
N GLN A 90 -5.16 18.37 -11.19
CA GLN A 90 -3.90 17.66 -11.44
C GLN A 90 -4.05 16.57 -12.50
N LEU A 91 -5.14 15.81 -12.52
CA LEU A 91 -5.38 14.79 -13.54
C LEU A 91 -5.54 15.43 -14.94
N GLU A 92 -6.25 16.56 -15.05
CA GLU A 92 -6.35 17.32 -16.29
C GLU A 92 -4.98 17.84 -16.74
N PHE A 93 -4.21 18.44 -15.82
CA PHE A 93 -2.85 18.88 -16.09
C PHE A 93 -2.00 17.70 -16.59
N VAL A 94 -1.90 16.62 -15.84
CA VAL A 94 -1.10 15.44 -16.18
C VAL A 94 -1.52 14.85 -17.52
N ASN A 95 -2.82 14.69 -17.80
CA ASN A 95 -3.32 14.18 -19.09
C ASN A 95 -2.95 15.07 -20.28
N SER A 96 -2.75 16.38 -20.06
CA SER A 96 -2.32 17.29 -21.12
C SER A 96 -0.84 17.14 -21.50
N TYR A 97 0.01 16.65 -20.58
CA TYR A 97 1.45 16.45 -20.79
C TYR A 97 1.86 14.98 -21.01
N ILE A 98 1.10 14.03 -20.46
CA ILE A 98 1.25 12.61 -20.78
C ILE A 98 0.58 12.36 -22.12
N THR A 99 1.38 12.44 -23.18
CA THR A 99 1.00 11.98 -24.51
C THR A 99 0.51 10.54 -24.37
N ARG A 100 -0.72 10.26 -24.82
CA ARG A 100 -1.32 8.92 -24.85
C ARG A 100 -0.26 7.92 -25.32
N SER A 101 0.22 7.05 -24.43
CA SER A 101 0.82 5.80 -24.87
C SER A 101 -0.27 5.06 -25.61
N ARG A 102 -0.27 5.16 -26.93
CA ARG A 102 -1.09 4.33 -27.82
C ARG A 102 -0.46 2.94 -27.82
N LEU A 103 -0.77 2.17 -26.78
CA LEU A 103 -0.72 0.71 -26.83
C LEU A 103 -2.16 0.21 -26.88
#